data_AF-A0A3D2MHY9-F1
#
_entry.id   AF-A0A3D2MHY9-F1
#
_cell.length_a   1.000
_cell.length_b   1.000
_cell.length_c   1.000
_cell.angle_alpha   90.00
_cell.angle_beta   90.00
_cell.angle_gamma   90.00
#
_symmetry.space_group_name_H-M   'P 1'
#
loop_
_entity.id
_entity.type
_entity.pdbx_description
1 polymer ?
#
loop_
_entity_poly.entity_id
_entity_poly.type
_entity_poly.pdbx_seq_one_letter_code
_entity_poly.pdbx_strand_id
1 'polypeptide(L)'
;MRLYFAAPLFSQAERRFNEHLTHRLEVQGFTVFLPQRDGAEKDQPAYTTMTPEERGLAIFHLDKEQIFACDIFLFFLDGCVPDEGACVELGLAYCQRPTTYATG
;
A
#
# COMPACT_ATOMS: atom_id res chain seq x y z
N MET A 1 13.30 1.14 9.67
CA MET A 1 13.00 0.04 8.75
C MET A 1 11.75 0.41 7.98
N ARG A 2 11.78 0.34 6.65
CA ARG A 2 10.69 0.78 5.76
C ARG A 2 9.68 -0.35 5.56
N LEU A 3 8.40 -0.04 5.69
CA LEU A 3 7.32 -1.00 5.54
C LEU A 3 6.33 -0.49 4.50
N TYR A 4 6.00 -1.33 3.52
CA TYR A 4 4.88 -1.09 2.60
C TYR A 4 3.63 -1.78 3.16
N PHE A 5 2.54 -1.03 3.37
CA PHE A 5 1.30 -1.55 3.95
C PHE A 5 0.26 -1.78 2.86
N ALA A 6 0.14 -3.03 2.40
CA ALA A 6 -0.83 -3.46 1.40
C ALA A 6 -2.12 -3.95 2.09
N ALA A 7 -3.23 -3.24 1.88
CA ALA A 7 -4.53 -3.58 2.45
C ALA A 7 -5.67 -2.99 1.60
N PRO A 8 -6.88 -3.59 1.64
CA PRO A 8 -8.08 -2.98 1.05
C PRO A 8 -8.32 -1.57 1.60
N LEU A 9 -8.80 -0.65 0.75
CA LEU A 9 -9.05 0.76 1.11
C LEU A 9 -10.35 1.33 0.53
N PHE A 10 -11.30 0.46 0.16
CA PHE A 10 -12.52 0.83 -0.57
C PHE A 10 -13.60 1.46 0.31
N SER A 11 -13.62 1.12 1.59
CA SER A 11 -14.57 1.62 2.58
C SER A 11 -13.90 2.54 3.61
N GLN A 12 -14.70 3.41 4.23
CA GLN A 12 -14.19 4.26 5.32
C GLN A 12 -13.73 3.44 6.54
N ALA A 13 -14.34 2.26 6.77
CA ALA A 13 -13.95 1.38 7.86
C ALA A 13 -12.54 0.82 7.63
N GLU A 14 -12.29 0.29 6.43
CA GLU A 14 -10.95 -0.19 6.02
C GLU A 14 -9.92 0.94 6.11
N ARG A 15 -10.22 2.13 5.56
CA ARG A 15 -9.27 3.26 5.59
C ARG A 15 -8.90 3.66 7.02
N ARG A 16 -9.87 3.75 7.93
CA ARG A 16 -9.61 4.09 9.35
C ARG A 16 -8.85 2.99 10.06
N PHE A 17 -9.15 1.73 9.75
CA PHE A 17 -8.45 0.59 10.33
C PHE A 17 -6.98 0.56 9.90
N ASN A 18 -6.72 0.78 8.60
CA ASN A 18 -5.37 0.89 8.06
C ASN A 18 -4.57 1.99 8.77
N GLU A 19 -5.13 3.21 8.89
CA GLU A 19 -4.49 4.32 9.62
C GLU A 19 -4.20 3.98 11.09
N HIS A 20 -5.13 3.30 11.76
CA HIS A 20 -4.92 2.90 13.15
C HIS A 20 -3.76 1.91 13.30
N LEU A 21 -3.67 0.92 12.41
CA LEU A 21 -2.59 -0.07 12.42
C LEU A 21 -1.25 0.55 12.03
N THR A 22 -1.20 1.36 10.98
CA THR A 22 0.05 2.00 10.54
C THR A 22 0.57 2.95 11.61
N HIS A 23 -0.29 3.71 12.29
CA HIS A 23 0.12 4.53 13.43
C HIS A 23 0.76 3.70 14.55
N ARG A 24 0.20 2.52 14.86
CA ARG A 24 0.79 1.61 15.86
C ARG A 24 2.16 1.10 15.44
N LEU A 25 2.35 0.78 14.15
CA LEU A 25 3.65 0.37 13.60
C LEU A 25 4.65 1.53 13.66
N GLU A 26 4.24 2.75 13.32
CA GLU A 26 5.08 3.94 13.36
C GLU A 26 5.56 4.26 14.79
N VAL A 27 4.70 4.10 15.81
CA VAL A 27 5.08 4.22 17.22
C VAL A 27 6.16 3.21 17.64
N GLN A 28 6.25 2.06 16.98
CA GLN A 28 7.31 1.07 17.20
C GLN A 28 8.61 1.38 16.42
N GLY A 29 8.66 2.49 15.68
CA GLY A 29 9.85 2.95 14.94
C GLY A 29 9.92 2.49 13.47
N PHE A 30 8.83 1.95 12.92
CA PHE A 30 8.74 1.66 11.49
C PHE A 30 8.46 2.94 10.71
N THR A 31 8.99 3.04 9.49
CA THR A 31 8.60 4.06 8.52
C THR A 31 7.64 3.42 7.55
N VAL A 32 6.35 3.74 7.66
CA VAL A 32 5.29 3.06 6.90
C VAL A 32 4.91 3.90 5.68
N PHE A 33 4.89 3.29 4.50
CA PHE A 33 4.20 3.80 3.33
C PHE A 33 2.78 3.21 3.31
N LEU A 34 1.78 4.09 3.34
CA LEU A 34 0.37 3.73 3.32
C LEU A 34 -0.27 4.33 2.05
N PRO A 35 -0.66 3.53 1.03
CA PRO A 35 -1.10 4.04 -0.27
C PRO A 35 -2.22 5.09 -0.19
N GLN A 36 -3.24 4.86 0.64
CA GLN A 36 -4.35 5.80 0.83
C GLN A 36 -3.96 7.17 1.43
N ARG A 37 -2.78 7.29 2.05
CA ARG A 37 -2.27 8.49 2.72
C ARG A 37 -1.14 9.13 1.93
N ASP A 38 -0.19 8.32 1.50
CA ASP A 38 1.10 8.73 0.93
C ASP A 38 1.15 8.57 -0.61
N GLY A 39 0.16 7.86 -1.18
CA GLY A 39 0.05 7.55 -2.60
C GLY A 39 -0.64 8.63 -3.43
N ALA A 40 -0.85 8.32 -4.72
CA ALA A 40 -1.43 9.23 -5.71
C ALA A 40 -2.98 9.18 -5.75
N GLU A 41 -3.61 9.23 -4.58
CA GLU A 41 -5.06 9.12 -4.44
C GLU A 41 -5.82 10.38 -4.88
N LYS A 42 -7.10 10.20 -5.21
CA LYS A 42 -7.99 11.26 -5.76
C LYS A 42 -8.06 12.53 -4.92
N ASP A 43 -7.86 12.42 -3.61
CA ASP A 43 -8.02 13.53 -2.67
C ASP A 43 -6.73 14.36 -2.52
N GLN A 44 -5.62 13.96 -3.15
CA GLN A 44 -4.36 14.68 -3.10
C GLN A 44 -4.25 15.74 -4.22
N PRO A 45 -3.95 17.03 -3.88
CA PRO A 45 -3.95 18.14 -4.85
C PRO A 45 -3.03 17.95 -6.06
N ALA A 46 -1.95 17.18 -5.91
CA ALA A 46 -0.99 16.94 -6.99
C ALA A 46 -1.56 16.09 -8.15
N TYR A 47 -2.67 15.37 -7.92
CA TYR A 47 -3.22 14.40 -8.87
C TYR A 47 -4.63 14.74 -9.36
N THR A 48 -5.21 15.84 -8.86
CA THR A 48 -6.58 16.27 -9.22
C THR A 48 -6.70 16.76 -10.67
N THR A 49 -5.59 17.13 -11.31
CA THR A 49 -5.56 17.63 -12.69
C THR A 49 -5.25 16.56 -13.74
N MET A 50 -4.91 15.33 -13.31
CA MET A 50 -4.54 14.23 -14.21
C MET A 50 -5.78 13.51 -14.76
N THR A 51 -5.67 12.98 -15.98
CA THR A 51 -6.67 12.05 -16.51
C THR A 51 -6.70 10.76 -15.67
N PRO A 52 -7.79 9.97 -15.73
CA PRO A 52 -7.82 8.65 -15.10
C PRO A 52 -6.65 7.75 -15.48
N GLU A 53 -6.23 7.77 -16.74
CA GLU A 53 -5.13 6.96 -17.26
C GLU A 53 -3.77 7.43 -16.74
N GLU A 54 -3.50 8.74 -16.78
CA GLU A 54 -2.27 9.33 -16.25
C GLU A 54 -2.13 9.06 -14.75
N ARG A 55 -3.25 9.19 -14.01
CA ARG A 55 -3.27 8.88 -12.58
C ARG A 55 -3.04 7.40 -12.31
N GLY A 56 -3.65 6.51 -13.09
CA GLY A 56 -3.43 5.07 -12.96
C GLY A 56 -1.95 4.70 -13.13
N LEU A 57 -1.27 5.31 -14.11
CA LEU A 57 0.17 5.15 -14.30
C LEU A 57 0.97 5.73 -13.12
N ALA A 58 0.60 6.92 -12.64
CA ALA A 58 1.29 7.55 -11.51
C ALA A 58 1.20 6.70 -10.23
N ILE A 59 0.01 6.18 -9.92
CA ILE A 59 -0.22 5.25 -8.80
C ILE A 59 0.68 4.02 -8.97
N PHE A 60 0.59 3.34 -10.12
CA PHE A 60 1.37 2.13 -10.38
C PHE A 60 2.88 2.35 -10.25
N HIS A 61 3.40 3.47 -10.80
CA HIS A 61 4.82 3.79 -10.72
C HIS A 61 5.27 4.06 -9.29
N LEU A 62 4.49 4.85 -8.55
CA LEU A 62 4.78 5.18 -7.16
C LEU A 62 4.75 3.92 -6.28
N ASP A 63 3.69 3.12 -6.36
CA ASP A 63 3.55 1.92 -5.53
C ASP A 63 4.66 0.93 -5.82
N LYS A 64 4.98 0.69 -7.10
CA LYS A 64 6.11 -0.16 -7.50
C LYS A 64 7.42 0.32 -6.88
N GLU A 65 7.71 1.63 -6.92
CA GLU A 65 8.92 2.20 -6.32
C GLU A 65 8.96 2.02 -4.80
N GLN A 66 7.83 2.18 -4.12
CA GLN A 66 7.74 2.05 -2.66
C GLN A 66 7.85 0.60 -2.22
N ILE A 67 7.19 -0.33 -2.93
CA ILE A 67 7.40 -1.77 -2.76
C ILE A 67 8.87 -2.09 -2.94
N PHE A 68 9.52 -1.50 -3.97
CA PHE A 68 10.91 -1.78 -4.24
C PHE A 68 11.90 -1.19 -3.23
N ALA A 69 11.51 -0.11 -2.57
CA ALA A 69 12.31 0.55 -1.56
C ALA A 69 12.06 0.05 -0.13
N CYS A 70 11.04 -0.79 0.08
CA CYS A 70 10.68 -1.26 1.42
C CYS A 70 11.61 -2.38 1.91
N ASP A 71 11.75 -2.49 3.23
CA ASP A 71 12.41 -3.61 3.89
C ASP A 71 11.42 -4.75 4.15
N ILE A 72 10.16 -4.39 4.43
CA ILE A 72 9.06 -5.31 4.75
C ILE A 72 7.86 -4.94 3.89
N PHE A 73 7.31 -5.93 3.18
CA PHE A 73 5.99 -5.84 2.58
C PHE A 73 4.99 -6.53 3.50
N LEU A 74 4.03 -5.77 4.03
CA LEU A 74 2.97 -6.29 4.90
C LEU A 74 1.67 -6.35 4.13
N PHE A 75 1.18 -7.57 3.90
CA PHE A 75 -0.10 -7.79 3.23
C PHE A 75 -1.18 -8.15 4.26
N PHE A 76 -2.20 -7.30 4.36
CA PHE A 76 -3.38 -7.54 5.16
C PHE A 76 -4.44 -8.29 4.35
N LEU A 77 -4.62 -9.58 4.67
CA LEU A 77 -5.46 -10.53 3.92
C LEU A 77 -6.95 -10.51 4.32
N ASP A 78 -7.44 -9.43 4.91
CA ASP A 78 -8.81 -9.39 5.42
C ASP A 78 -9.86 -9.40 4.30
N GLY A 79 -11.01 -10.00 4.60
CA GLY A 79 -12.09 -10.27 3.64
C GLY A 79 -12.17 -11.72 3.15
N CYS A 80 -13.28 -12.08 2.50
CA CYS A 80 -13.47 -13.42 1.94
C CYS A 80 -12.66 -13.67 0.67
N VAL A 81 -12.26 -12.61 -0.03
CA VAL A 81 -11.45 -12.64 -1.23
C VAL A 81 -10.33 -11.61 -1.04
N PRO A 82 -9.04 -12.00 -1.20
CA PRO A 82 -7.94 -11.07 -1.14
C PRO A 82 -8.09 -9.94 -2.18
N ASP A 83 -7.69 -8.73 -1.82
CA ASP A 83 -7.65 -7.63 -2.77
C ASP A 83 -6.75 -7.95 -3.97
N GLU A 84 -7.30 -7.82 -5.18
CA GLU A 84 -6.60 -8.15 -6.42
C GLU A 84 -5.38 -7.25 -6.64
N GLY A 85 -5.48 -5.97 -6.25
CA GLY A 85 -4.38 -5.01 -6.31
C GLY A 85 -3.22 -5.46 -5.42
N ALA A 86 -3.50 -5.73 -4.16
CA ALA A 86 -2.53 -6.20 -3.19
C ALA A 86 -1.93 -7.58 -3.57
N CYS A 87 -2.66 -8.44 -4.29
CA CYS A 87 -2.11 -9.68 -4.84
C CYS A 87 -1.07 -9.42 -5.95
N VAL A 88 -1.30 -8.43 -6.81
CA VAL A 88 -0.32 -8.02 -7.82
C VAL A 88 0.92 -7.44 -7.15
N GLU A 89 0.74 -6.59 -6.14
CA GLU A 89 1.83 -6.02 -5.35
C GLU A 89 2.67 -7.10 -4.64
N LEU A 90 2.02 -8.14 -4.09
CA LEU A 90 2.70 -9.29 -3.50
C LEU A 90 3.60 -9.99 -4.53
N GLY A 91 3.12 -10.17 -5.77
CA GLY A 91 3.90 -10.72 -6.86
C GLY A 91 5.13 -9.88 -7.19
N LEU A 92 4.96 -8.55 -7.25
CA LEU A 92 6.08 -7.61 -7.47
C LEU A 92 7.11 -7.68 -6.33
N ALA A 93 6.65 -7.71 -5.08
CA ALA A 93 7.51 -7.82 -3.90
C ALA A 93 8.32 -9.12 -3.93
N TYR A 94 7.69 -10.26 -4.24
CA TYR A 94 8.35 -11.56 -4.34
C TYR A 94 9.44 -11.60 -5.41
N CYS A 95 9.18 -11.00 -6.59
CA CYS A 95 10.16 -10.93 -7.67
C CYS A 95 11.43 -10.15 -7.27
N GLN A 96 11.31 -9.21 -6.34
CA GLN A 96 12.42 -8.37 -5.93
C GLN A 96 13.14 -8.90 -4.68
N ARG A 97 12.43 -9.53 -3.74
CA ARG A 97 13.00 -10.19 -2.56
C ARG A 97 12.22 -11.46 -2.18
N PRO A 98 12.87 -12.63 -2.04
CA PRO A 98 12.18 -13.89 -1.70
C PRO A 98 11.58 -13.96 -0.28
N THR A 99 11.88 -13.02 0.62
CA THR A 99 11.45 -13.05 2.02
C THR A 99 10.24 -12.13 2.23
N THR A 100 9.04 -12.66 1.99
CA THR A 100 7.77 -11.94 2.13
C THR A 100 6.97 -12.50 3.31
N TYR A 101 6.37 -11.65 4.14
CA TYR A 101 5.57 -12.06 5.31
C TYR A 101 4.10 -11.70 5.07
N ALA A 102 3.22 -12.71 5.08
CA ALA A 102 1.77 -12.54 5.03
C ALA A 102 1.16 -13.01 6.35
N THR A 103 0.21 -12.25 6.91
CA THR A 103 -0.50 -12.61 8.15
C THR A 103 -2.00 -12.54 7.91
N GLY A 104 -2.74 -13.54 8.40
CA GLY A 104 -4.20 -13.58 8.43
C GLY A 104 -4.77 -13.42 9.82
#